data_AF-A0AAN7XHP4-F1
#
_entry.id   AF-A0AAN7XHP4-F1
#
_cell.length_a   1.000
_cell.length_b   1.000
_cell.length_c   1.000
_cell.angle_alpha   90.00
_cell.angle_beta   90.00
_cell.angle_gamma   90.00
#
_symmetry.space_group_name_H-M   'P 1'
#
loop_
_entity.id
_entity.type
_entity.pdbx_description
1 polymer ?
#
loop_
_entity_poly.entity_id
_entity_poly.type
_entity_poly.pdbx_seq_one_letter_code
_entity_poly.pdbx_strand_id
1 'polypeptide(L)'
;MWCPTSLEANGKEMQFPLPEAGMPLNFTNSTGLRYEAEEVRQCLLKGLKESPGMPWAHSSLKSEVLDEARRQLGVTYDQDNIQ
;
A
#
# COMPACT_ATOMS: atom_id res chain seq x y z
N MET A 1 8.75 1.38 -6.59
CA MET A 1 8.77 -0.10 -6.65
C MET A 1 7.92 -0.62 -5.51
N TRP A 2 6.86 -1.39 -5.78
CA TRP A 2 6.00 -1.96 -4.75
C TRP A 2 6.61 -3.25 -4.20
N CYS A 3 6.45 -3.51 -2.90
CA CYS A 3 7.00 -4.67 -2.19
C CYS A 3 8.52 -4.83 -2.40
N PRO A 4 9.35 -3.93 -1.82
CA PRO A 4 10.81 -4.04 -1.93
C PRO A 4 11.32 -5.31 -1.25
N THR A 5 12.29 -5.99 -1.88
CA THR A 5 12.89 -7.22 -1.36
C THR A 5 14.25 -6.98 -0.70
N SER A 6 14.76 -5.76 -0.75
CA SER A 6 16.01 -5.39 -0.09
C SER A 6 15.82 -4.10 0.72
N LEU A 7 16.54 -4.01 1.82
CA LEU A 7 16.61 -2.84 2.69
C LEU A 7 18.06 -2.63 3.11
N GLU A 8 18.59 -1.44 2.87
CA GLU A 8 19.86 -1.02 3.46
C GLU A 8 19.58 -0.09 4.64
N ALA A 9 20.05 -0.47 5.82
CA ALA A 9 19.93 0.35 7.02
C ALA A 9 21.24 0.28 7.83
N ASN A 10 21.79 1.44 8.19
CA ASN A 10 23.04 1.54 8.96
C ASN A 10 24.22 0.79 8.31
N GLY A 11 24.33 0.83 6.98
CA GLY A 11 25.37 0.13 6.22
C GLY A 11 25.24 -1.39 6.22
N LYS A 12 24.11 -1.93 6.69
CA LYS A 12 23.77 -3.36 6.59
C LYS A 12 22.66 -3.54 5.57
N GLU A 13 22.91 -4.44 4.62
CA GLU A 13 21.90 -4.87 3.67
C GLU A 13 21.13 -6.09 4.20
N MET A 14 19.80 -6.04 4.08
CA MET A 14 18.87 -7.10 4.46
C MET A 14 18.05 -7.51 3.25
N GLN A 15 17.82 -8.82 3.09
CA GLN A 15 17.08 -9.41 1.97
C GLN A 15 15.81 -10.11 2.47
N PHE A 16 14.71 -9.88 1.76
CA PHE A 16 13.36 -10.37 2.04
C PHE A 16 12.80 -10.98 0.75
N PRO A 17 13.19 -12.22 0.40
CA PRO A 17 12.77 -12.84 -0.85
C PRO A 17 11.26 -13.08 -0.87
N LEU A 18 10.65 -12.87 -2.03
CA LEU A 18 9.25 -13.20 -2.25
C LEU A 18 9.10 -14.69 -2.57
N PRO A 19 7.96 -15.30 -2.23
CA PRO A 19 7.65 -16.64 -2.70
C PRO A 19 7.63 -16.70 -4.24
N GLU A 20 7.83 -17.89 -4.79
CA GLU A 20 7.70 -18.10 -6.23
C GLU A 20 6.25 -17.88 -6.70
N ALA A 21 6.14 -17.35 -7.91
CA ALA A 21 4.86 -17.15 -8.57
C ALA A 21 4.43 -18.46 -9.26
N GLY A 22 3.18 -18.88 -9.06
CA GLY A 22 2.62 -20.04 -9.76
C GLY A 22 2.20 -19.77 -11.21
N MET A 23 2.28 -18.51 -11.65
CA MET A 23 1.88 -18.07 -12.99
C MET A 23 2.59 -16.75 -13.34
N PRO A 24 2.67 -16.38 -14.63
CA PRO A 24 3.20 -15.08 -15.04
C PRO A 24 2.42 -13.93 -14.40
N LEU A 25 3.14 -12.91 -13.94
CA LEU A 25 2.56 -11.71 -13.32
C LEU A 25 2.89 -10.48 -14.18
N ASN A 26 1.96 -9.53 -14.21
CA ASN A 26 2.09 -8.33 -15.04
C ASN A 26 3.06 -7.29 -14.48
N PHE A 27 3.23 -7.24 -13.15
CA PHE A 27 4.05 -6.24 -12.50
C PHE A 27 5.13 -6.87 -11.62
N THR A 28 6.25 -6.16 -11.49
CA THR A 28 7.37 -6.55 -10.63
C THR A 28 6.89 -6.73 -9.20
N ASN A 29 7.34 -7.83 -8.57
CA ASN A 29 7.05 -8.15 -7.17
C ASN A 29 5.56 -8.31 -6.82
N SER A 30 4.67 -8.48 -7.82
CA SER A 30 3.24 -8.74 -7.60
C SER A 30 2.96 -9.96 -6.72
N THR A 31 3.89 -10.90 -6.60
CA THR A 31 3.74 -12.02 -5.67
C THR A 31 3.54 -11.57 -4.23
N GLY A 32 4.07 -10.40 -3.86
CA GLY A 32 3.94 -9.81 -2.53
C GLY A 32 2.52 -9.33 -2.18
N LEU A 33 1.62 -9.16 -3.16
CA LEU A 33 0.22 -8.79 -2.88
C LEU A 33 -0.52 -9.84 -2.03
N ARG A 34 0.03 -11.06 -1.92
CA ARG A 34 -0.49 -12.08 -0.99
C ARG A 34 -0.44 -11.65 0.48
N TYR A 35 0.48 -10.75 0.86
CA TYR A 35 0.61 -10.30 2.24
C TYR A 35 -0.56 -9.41 2.67
N GLU A 36 -0.97 -8.47 1.80
CA GLU A 36 -2.16 -7.65 2.06
C GLU A 36 -3.45 -8.48 1.97
N ALA A 37 -3.51 -9.47 1.06
CA ALA A 37 -4.64 -10.40 0.99
C ALA A 37 -4.79 -11.22 2.30
N GLU A 38 -3.67 -11.68 2.86
CA GLU A 38 -3.66 -12.40 4.14
C GLU A 38 -4.07 -11.49 5.31
N GLU A 39 -3.60 -10.24 5.36
CA GLU A 39 -4.02 -9.27 6.38
C GLU A 39 -5.54 -9.04 6.35
N VAL A 40 -6.13 -8.87 5.16
CA VAL A 40 -7.58 -8.74 5.01
C VAL A 40 -8.30 -9.99 5.52
N ARG A 41 -7.82 -11.20 5.15
CA ARG A 41 -8.38 -12.47 5.63
C ARG A 41 -8.35 -12.53 7.16
N GLN A 42 -7.23 -12.17 7.78
CA GLN A 42 -7.06 -12.17 9.24
C GLN A 42 -8.00 -11.17 9.92
N CYS A 43 -8.17 -9.97 9.36
CA CYS A 43 -9.10 -8.98 9.87
C CYS A 43 -10.55 -9.48 9.85
N LEU A 44 -10.97 -10.04 8.71
CA LEU A 44 -12.33 -10.57 8.55
C LEU A 44 -12.62 -11.74 9.50
N LEU A 45 -11.68 -12.67 9.65
CA LEU A 45 -11.81 -13.80 10.59
C LEU A 45 -11.95 -13.34 12.04
N LYS A 46 -11.36 -12.19 12.40
CA LYS A 46 -11.46 -11.57 13.72
C LYS A 46 -12.67 -10.63 13.87
N GLY A 47 -13.50 -10.48 12.82
CA GLY A 47 -14.65 -9.58 12.82
C GLY A 47 -14.30 -8.09 12.80
N LEU A 48 -13.05 -7.73 12.47
CA LEU A 48 -12.62 -6.34 12.39
C LEU A 48 -13.21 -5.65 11.15
N LYS A 49 -13.40 -4.33 11.25
CA LYS A 49 -13.91 -3.49 10.15
C LYS A 49 -12.81 -2.69 9.44
N GLU A 50 -11.62 -2.69 10.01
CA GLU A 50 -10.41 -2.07 9.47
C GLU A 50 -9.17 -2.88 9.88
N SER A 51 -8.06 -2.68 9.19
CA SER A 51 -6.78 -3.27 9.56
C SER A 51 -6.14 -2.46 10.69
N PRO A 52 -5.70 -3.08 11.80
CA PRO A 52 -4.91 -2.38 12.81
C PRO A 52 -3.60 -1.81 12.27
N GLY A 53 -3.02 -2.43 11.24
CA GLY A 53 -1.80 -1.94 10.56
C GLY A 53 -2.06 -0.83 9.54
N MET A 54 -3.31 -0.69 9.08
CA MET A 54 -3.75 0.36 8.18
C MET A 54 -5.17 0.83 8.57
N PRO A 55 -5.31 1.61 9.66
CA PRO A 55 -6.60 2.16 10.07
C PRO A 55 -7.14 3.16 9.03
N TRP A 56 -8.45 3.43 9.06
CA TRP A 56 -9.08 4.38 8.13
C TRP A 56 -8.44 5.76 8.17
N ALA A 57 -8.03 6.22 9.36
CA ALA A 57 -7.33 7.49 9.53
C ALA A 57 -6.05 7.59 8.69
N HIS A 58 -5.31 6.49 8.48
CA HIS A 58 -4.14 6.49 7.60
C HIS A 58 -4.53 6.65 6.12
N SER A 59 -5.65 6.07 5.70
CA SER A 59 -6.14 6.25 4.33
C SER A 59 -6.58 7.69 4.09
N SER A 60 -7.32 8.29 5.02
CA SER A 60 -7.72 9.70 4.95
C SER A 60 -6.51 10.62 4.91
N LEU A 61 -5.55 10.44 5.82
CA LEU A 61 -4.33 11.24 5.86
C LEU A 61 -3.54 11.16 4.55
N LYS A 62 -3.40 9.96 3.96
CA LYS A 62 -2.75 9.81 2.65
C LYS A 62 -3.47 10.57 1.56
N SER A 63 -4.80 10.49 1.52
CA SER A 63 -5.62 11.22 0.54
C SER A 63 -5.48 12.73 0.71
N GLU A 64 -5.55 13.24 1.94
CA GLU A 64 -5.38 14.67 2.26
C GLU A 64 -4.00 15.19 1.85
N VAL A 65 -2.93 14.44 2.14
CA VAL A 65 -1.57 14.82 1.73
C VAL A 65 -1.42 14.84 0.22
N LEU A 66 -1.98 13.86 -0.49
CA LEU A 66 -1.93 13.80 -1.95
C LEU A 66 -2.75 14.93 -2.59
N ASP A 67 -3.91 15.24 -2.02
CA ASP A 67 -4.76 16.33 -2.49
C ASP A 67 -4.08 17.69 -2.31
N GLU A 68 -3.52 17.95 -1.13
CA GLU A 68 -2.79 19.18 -0.85
C GLU A 68 -1.58 19.34 -1.78
N ALA A 69 -0.82 18.27 -2.01
CA ALA A 69 0.32 18.29 -2.94
C ALA A 69 -0.12 18.65 -4.37
N ARG A 70 -1.26 18.11 -4.84
CA ARG A 70 -1.84 18.48 -6.13
C ARG A 70 -2.29 19.93 -6.18
N ARG A 71 -2.97 20.39 -5.13
CA ARG A 71 -3.51 21.76 -5.02
C ARG A 71 -2.40 22.81 -5.12
N GLN A 72 -1.27 22.59 -4.45
CA GLN A 72 -0.11 23.47 -4.53
C GLN A 72 0.47 23.61 -5.95
N LEU A 73 0.28 22.58 -6.78
CA LEU A 73 0.71 22.56 -8.18
C LEU A 73 -0.38 23.03 -9.17
N GLY A 74 -1.55 23.43 -8.66
CA GLY A 74 -2.69 23.86 -9.49
C GLY A 74 -3.34 22.72 -10.29
N VAL A 75 -3.10 21.46 -9.92
CA VAL A 75 -3.73 20.32 -10.58
C VAL A 75 -5.09 20.07 -9.91
N THR A 76 -6.18 20.17 -10.66
CA THR A 76 -7.55 19.93 -10.21
C THR A 76 -8.24 18.87 -11.07
N TYR A 77 -9.25 18.21 -10.51
CA TYR A 77 -10.12 17.25 -11.20
C TYR A 77 -11.59 17.61 -10.93
N ASP A 78 -12.51 17.10 -11.76
CA ASP A 78 -13.94 17.38 -11.60
C ASP A 78 -14.48 16.92 -10.24
N GLN A 79 -13.91 15.84 -9.68
CA GLN A 79 -14.29 15.26 -8.39
C GLN A 79 -14.02 16.20 -7.20
N ASP A 80 -13.12 17.17 -7.34
CA ASP A 80 -12.83 18.15 -6.29
C ASP A 80 -14.00 19.13 -6.09
N ASN A 81 -14.91 19.20 -7.07
CA ASN A 81 -16.06 20.11 -7.07
C ASN A 81 -17.36 19.43 -6.64
N ILE A 82 -17.33 18.16 -6.21
CA ILE A 82 -18.52 17.44 -5.74
C ILE A 82 -18.74 17.82 -4.28
N GLN A 83 -19.78 18.63 -4.04
CA GLN A 83 -20.24 19.07 -2.72
C GLN A 83 -21.28 18.12 -2.13
#